data_AF-A0A7S0GBR9-F1
#
_entry.id   AF-A0A7S0GBR9-F1
#
_cell.length_a   1.000
_cell.length_b   1.000
_cell.length_c   1.000
_cell.angle_alpha   90.00
_cell.angle_beta   90.00
_cell.angle_gamma   90.00
#
_symmetry.space_group_name_H-M   'P 1'
#
loop_
_entity.id
_entity.type
_entity.pdbx_description
1 polymer ?
#
loop_
_entity_poly.entity_id
_entity_poly.type
_entity_poly.pdbx_seq_one_letter_code
_entity_poly.pdbx_strand_id
1 'polypeptide(L)'
;KILLIYPFVGADVHINEEIEKVASTLKEAKGSYLSDNAGIRFGKNENALSNFKSSSNCGESVPVETRLGRTHYLTIRGEDRDRLHPGEYLNDTLIDFWMRWIWRKEIHSTSSVHFFTSHFFTTLHEEGPRAVASWTAKKNIDIFSKRFIFLPINRSLHWSLCVVVNPGHIDSIAMNIEEKNGKAIQNRDAVDQGVCDAADAPLSCIIFLDSLKAHKKNLIAKAVREWLNQEWTRLKKSDNQSPFSPVTMKVYDPKIPYQSNGWDCGVFICRYAYGLYQRRDRLITCKDLENGHFKEAITDSPEFDFSSDDIKRIRREMLALIGGLSDIYIILKTNEAMEKRRRKEKRIANEGKQNGDKLIELKYV
;
A
#
# COMPACT_ATOMS: atom_id res chain seq x y z
N LYS A 1 5.05 7.01 -25.19
CA LYS A 1 5.06 8.40 -24.66
C LYS A 1 4.74 8.36 -23.16
N ILE A 2 5.47 9.10 -22.31
CA ILE A 2 5.11 9.26 -20.88
C ILE A 2 3.85 10.12 -20.80
N LEU A 3 2.85 9.65 -20.06
CA LEU A 3 1.62 10.39 -19.78
C LEU A 3 1.69 11.09 -18.43
N LEU A 4 2.15 10.37 -17.40
CA LEU A 4 2.08 10.82 -16.01
C LEU A 4 3.26 10.26 -15.21
N ILE A 5 3.81 11.07 -14.31
CA ILE A 5 4.64 10.58 -13.20
C ILE A 5 3.92 10.92 -11.89
N TYR A 6 3.61 9.89 -11.09
CA TYR A 6 2.85 10.02 -9.84
C TYR A 6 3.66 9.50 -8.63
N PRO A 7 3.68 10.22 -7.48
CA PRO A 7 2.94 11.44 -7.20
C PRO A 7 3.64 12.62 -7.88
N PHE A 8 2.98 13.77 -7.93
CA PHE A 8 3.61 14.97 -8.45
C PHE A 8 4.72 15.46 -7.52
N VAL A 9 5.86 15.80 -8.10
CA VAL A 9 6.99 16.40 -7.37
C VAL A 9 6.62 17.84 -7.04
N GLY A 10 6.66 18.21 -5.76
CA GLY A 10 6.39 19.59 -5.34
C GLY A 10 4.94 20.03 -5.54
N ALA A 11 3.98 19.11 -5.46
CA ALA A 11 2.56 19.47 -5.44
C ALA A 11 2.27 20.40 -4.26
N ASP A 12 1.79 21.60 -4.58
CA ASP A 12 1.27 22.55 -3.61
C ASP A 12 -0.22 22.28 -3.33
N VAL A 13 -0.82 23.12 -2.49
CA VAL A 13 -2.23 23.02 -2.12
C VAL A 13 -3.14 23.06 -3.35
N HIS A 14 -2.85 23.92 -4.32
CA HIS A 14 -3.67 24.08 -5.52
C HIS A 14 -3.62 22.83 -6.41
N ILE A 15 -2.45 22.24 -6.60
CA ILE A 15 -2.30 20.98 -7.34
C ILE A 15 -3.07 19.86 -6.65
N ASN A 16 -3.03 19.80 -5.32
CA ASN A 16 -3.79 18.82 -4.55
C ASN A 16 -5.31 19.03 -4.69
N GLU A 17 -5.79 20.27 -4.73
CA GLU A 17 -7.20 20.58 -5.03
C GLU A 17 -7.60 20.10 -6.43
N GLU A 18 -6.77 20.31 -7.45
CA GLU A 18 -7.04 19.81 -8.80
C GLU A 18 -7.07 18.27 -8.86
N ILE A 19 -6.16 17.59 -8.13
CA ILE A 19 -6.18 16.13 -7.99
C ILE A 19 -7.53 15.66 -7.40
N GLU A 20 -8.00 16.33 -6.35
CA GLU A 20 -9.26 15.95 -5.70
C GLU A 20 -10.48 16.32 -6.57
N LYS A 21 -10.42 17.38 -7.38
CA LYS A 21 -11.43 17.65 -8.41
C LYS A 21 -11.49 16.54 -9.46
N VAL A 22 -10.35 16.03 -9.93
CA VAL A 22 -10.35 14.86 -10.83
C VAL A 22 -10.95 13.64 -10.12
N ALA A 23 -10.56 13.41 -8.85
CA ALA A 23 -11.07 12.30 -8.07
C ALA A 23 -12.60 12.32 -7.88
N SER A 24 -13.19 13.51 -7.70
CA SER A 24 -14.64 13.67 -7.48
C SER A 24 -15.51 13.46 -8.72
N THR A 25 -14.90 13.39 -9.92
CA THR A 25 -15.63 13.06 -11.15
C THR A 25 -15.87 11.56 -11.34
N LEU A 26 -15.21 10.71 -10.54
CA LEU A 26 -15.33 9.25 -10.63
C LEU A 26 -16.65 8.81 -10.00
N LYS A 27 -17.41 7.92 -10.67
CA LYS A 27 -18.69 7.45 -10.13
C LYS A 27 -18.44 6.50 -8.97
N GLU A 28 -18.79 6.96 -7.78
CA GLU A 28 -18.71 6.11 -6.60
C GLU A 28 -19.57 4.86 -6.80
N ALA A 29 -18.93 3.69 -6.71
CA ALA A 29 -19.64 2.42 -6.57
C ALA A 29 -20.71 2.62 -5.49
N LYS A 30 -21.98 2.36 -5.82
CA LYS A 30 -23.16 2.56 -4.96
C LYS A 30 -22.80 2.62 -3.46
N GLY A 31 -22.70 3.85 -2.92
CA GLY A 31 -22.48 4.10 -1.50
C GLY A 31 -21.02 4.25 -1.08
N SER A 32 -20.43 5.39 -1.42
CA SER A 32 -19.29 6.07 -0.77
C SER A 32 -17.84 5.65 -1.06
N TYR A 33 -17.06 6.71 -1.33
CA TYR A 33 -15.64 6.91 -1.04
C TYR A 33 -14.62 6.66 -2.16
N LEU A 34 -14.67 7.50 -3.19
CA LEU A 34 -13.42 8.05 -3.76
C LEU A 34 -13.31 9.57 -3.55
N SER A 35 -14.45 10.23 -3.29
CA SER A 35 -14.56 11.65 -2.96
C SER A 35 -15.60 11.88 -1.85
N ASP A 36 -15.17 11.84 -0.59
CA ASP A 36 -15.58 12.78 0.48
C ASP A 36 -15.70 12.18 1.89
N ASN A 37 -15.18 12.94 2.86
CA ASN A 37 -15.74 13.16 4.20
C ASN A 37 -16.10 11.98 5.12
N ALA A 38 -15.24 10.97 5.23
CA ALA A 38 -15.11 10.29 6.52
C ALA A 38 -14.35 11.24 7.46
N GLY A 39 -15.10 11.98 8.29
CA GLY A 39 -14.54 12.89 9.28
C GLY A 39 -13.42 12.23 10.08
N ILE A 40 -12.21 12.76 9.93
CA ILE A 40 -11.10 12.46 10.83
C ILE A 40 -11.53 12.98 12.19
N ARG A 41 -12.08 12.09 13.04
CA ARG A 41 -12.06 12.33 14.48
C ARG A 41 -10.59 12.28 14.88
N PHE A 42 -9.96 13.45 14.93
CA PHE A 42 -8.73 13.61 15.70
C PHE A 42 -9.06 13.17 17.12
N GLY A 43 -8.62 11.97 17.50
CA GLY A 43 -8.56 11.60 18.90
C GLY A 43 -7.67 12.63 19.58
N LYS A 44 -8.28 13.54 20.35
CA LYS A 44 -7.56 14.36 21.32
C LYS A 44 -6.89 13.40 22.29
N ASN A 45 -5.62 13.10 22.06
CA ASN A 45 -4.78 12.45 23.04
C ASN A 45 -3.96 13.55 23.72
N GLU A 46 -4.61 14.26 24.65
CA GLU A 46 -3.99 15.30 25.48
C GLU A 46 -2.96 14.74 26.50
N ASN A 47 -2.64 13.44 26.46
CA ASN A 47 -1.74 12.81 27.43
C ASN A 47 -0.33 12.49 26.92
N ALA A 48 0.09 13.00 25.75
CA ALA A 48 1.48 12.87 25.28
C ALA A 48 2.36 14.10 25.59
N LEU A 49 1.81 15.17 26.17
CA LEU A 49 2.56 16.35 26.65
C LEU A 49 2.67 16.33 28.19
N SER A 50 3.45 15.42 28.76
CA SER A 50 3.84 15.56 30.17
C SER A 50 5.24 15.05 30.55
N ASN A 51 6.02 14.49 29.61
CA ASN A 51 7.32 13.91 29.94
C ASN A 51 8.51 14.48 29.14
N PHE A 52 8.59 15.81 28.99
CA PHE A 52 9.87 16.47 28.69
C PHE A 52 10.15 17.54 29.75
N LYS A 53 10.81 17.11 30.83
CA LYS A 53 11.42 18.04 31.80
C LYS A 53 12.69 18.63 31.20
N SER A 54 12.83 19.92 31.50
CA SER A 54 13.88 20.87 31.15
C SER A 54 15.31 20.35 31.24
N SER A 55 16.08 20.61 30.19
CA SER A 55 17.45 21.08 30.36
C SER A 55 17.73 22.18 29.34
N SER A 56 18.07 23.34 29.88
CA SER A 56 18.42 24.58 29.21
C SER A 56 19.76 24.45 28.50
N ASN A 57 19.79 24.70 27.18
CA ASN A 57 20.87 25.50 26.61
C ASN A 57 20.50 26.05 25.22
N CYS A 58 20.84 27.32 25.04
CA CYS A 58 20.52 28.14 23.89
C CYS A 58 21.40 27.77 22.69
N GLY A 59 20.80 27.58 21.52
CA GLY A 59 21.48 27.42 20.24
C GLY A 59 20.44 27.49 19.11
N GLU A 60 20.69 28.36 18.13
CA GLU A 60 19.80 28.62 16.99
C GLU A 60 19.28 27.33 16.33
N SER A 61 17.96 27.20 16.25
CA SER A 61 17.30 26.07 15.61
C SER A 61 17.36 26.22 14.09
N VAL A 62 18.34 25.55 13.49
CA VAL A 62 18.26 25.13 12.07
C VAL A 62 17.00 24.26 11.92
N PRO A 63 16.13 24.49 10.92
CA PRO A 63 14.97 23.64 10.71
C PRO A 63 15.44 22.20 10.45
N VAL A 64 15.05 21.28 11.32
CA VAL A 64 15.24 19.85 11.11
C VAL A 64 14.36 19.47 9.93
N GLU A 65 14.96 19.47 8.75
CA GLU A 65 14.42 18.87 7.55
C GLU A 65 14.32 17.36 7.85
N THR A 66 13.15 16.95 8.32
CA THR A 66 12.80 15.54 8.49
C THR A 66 12.99 14.92 7.12
N ARG A 67 14.01 14.05 6.99
CA ARG A 67 14.31 13.35 5.75
C ARG A 67 13.10 12.49 5.38
N LEU A 68 12.15 13.05 4.63
CA LEU A 68 11.12 12.27 3.96
C LEU A 68 11.87 11.21 3.14
N GLY A 69 11.64 9.93 3.45
CA GLY A 69 12.26 8.84 2.72
C GLY A 69 12.01 9.00 1.22
N ARG A 70 12.93 8.50 0.37
CA ARG A 70 12.82 8.60 -1.09
C ARG A 70 11.42 8.18 -1.54
N THR A 71 10.64 9.13 -2.06
CA THR A 71 9.34 8.88 -2.65
C THR A 71 9.50 7.93 -3.83
N HIS A 72 8.81 6.79 -3.81
CA HIS A 72 8.72 5.94 -4.99
C HIS A 72 7.85 6.64 -6.03
N TYR A 73 8.30 6.75 -7.29
CA TYR A 73 7.55 7.37 -8.39
C TYR A 73 7.09 6.29 -9.36
N LEU A 74 5.84 6.40 -9.83
CA LEU A 74 5.27 5.57 -10.87
C LEU A 74 5.25 6.37 -12.17
N THR A 75 5.78 5.80 -13.24
CA THR A 75 5.73 6.39 -14.58
C THR A 75 4.69 5.64 -15.39
N ILE A 76 3.60 6.31 -15.75
CA ILE A 76 2.54 5.76 -16.60
C ILE A 76 2.75 6.25 -18.03
N ARG A 77 2.81 5.32 -18.97
CA ARG A 77 2.95 5.53 -20.41
C ARG A 77 1.62 5.27 -21.11
N GLY A 78 1.56 5.67 -22.39
CA GLY A 78 0.42 5.39 -23.26
C GLY A 78 0.02 3.92 -23.25
N GLU A 79 1.00 3.03 -23.43
CA GLU A 79 0.80 1.58 -23.41
C GLU A 79 0.25 1.04 -22.08
N ASP A 80 0.64 1.61 -20.94
CA ASP A 80 0.07 1.25 -19.64
C ASP A 80 -1.42 1.61 -19.60
N ARG A 81 -1.76 2.85 -20.01
CA ARG A 81 -3.14 3.33 -20.02
C ARG A 81 -4.01 2.51 -20.97
N ASP A 82 -3.50 2.15 -22.14
CA ASP A 82 -4.26 1.42 -23.16
C ASP A 82 -4.64 0.01 -22.66
N ARG A 83 -3.92 -0.56 -21.69
CA ARG A 83 -4.29 -1.81 -20.99
C ARG A 83 -5.52 -1.71 -20.09
N LEU A 84 -6.11 -0.52 -19.93
CA LEU A 84 -7.41 -0.32 -19.28
C LEU A 84 -8.59 -0.59 -20.23
N HIS A 85 -8.37 -0.72 -21.53
CA HIS A 85 -9.43 -1.08 -22.47
C HIS A 85 -10.01 -2.48 -22.17
N PRO A 86 -11.28 -2.74 -22.52
CA PRO A 86 -11.89 -4.06 -22.33
C PRO A 86 -11.09 -5.16 -23.05
N GLY A 87 -10.95 -6.33 -22.43
CA GLY A 87 -10.19 -7.45 -23.00
C GLY A 87 -8.70 -7.45 -22.66
N GLU A 88 -8.16 -6.35 -22.15
CA GLU A 88 -6.74 -6.23 -21.85
C GLU A 88 -6.41 -6.62 -20.40
N TYR A 89 -5.30 -7.33 -20.20
CA TYR A 89 -4.76 -7.62 -18.88
C TYR A 89 -4.22 -6.34 -18.24
N LEU A 90 -4.43 -6.09 -16.94
CA LEU A 90 -3.67 -5.02 -16.27
C LEU A 90 -2.20 -5.41 -16.09
N ASN A 91 -1.32 -4.42 -16.04
CA ASN A 91 0.11 -4.61 -15.73
C ASN A 91 0.48 -4.08 -14.35
N ASP A 92 1.73 -4.32 -13.98
CA ASP A 92 2.31 -3.94 -12.69
C ASP A 92 2.16 -2.43 -12.43
N THR A 93 2.40 -1.59 -13.44
CA THR A 93 2.24 -0.13 -13.36
C THR A 93 0.83 0.28 -12.92
N LEU A 94 -0.21 -0.31 -13.50
CA LEU A 94 -1.61 0.01 -13.21
C LEU A 94 -2.05 -0.51 -11.84
N ILE A 95 -1.60 -1.72 -11.46
CA ILE A 95 -1.87 -2.28 -10.14
C ILE A 95 -1.21 -1.41 -9.07
N ASP A 96 0.08 -1.11 -9.20
CA ASP A 96 0.82 -0.29 -8.24
C ASP A 96 0.26 1.13 -8.16
N PHE A 97 -0.18 1.69 -9.28
CA PHE A 97 -0.89 2.97 -9.31
C PHE A 97 -2.19 2.91 -8.51
N TRP A 98 -3.02 1.88 -8.71
CA TRP A 98 -4.27 1.74 -7.98
C TRP A 98 -4.06 1.59 -6.47
N MET A 99 -3.17 0.69 -6.05
CA MET A 99 -2.86 0.46 -4.63
C MET A 99 -2.41 1.75 -3.95
N ARG A 100 -1.59 2.53 -4.65
CA ARG A 100 -1.14 3.83 -4.16
C ARG A 100 -2.26 4.87 -4.16
N TRP A 101 -3.12 4.87 -5.18
CA TRP A 101 -4.20 5.84 -5.31
C TRP A 101 -5.23 5.71 -4.19
N ILE A 102 -5.60 4.48 -3.81
CA ILE A 102 -6.55 4.24 -2.72
C ILE A 102 -5.92 4.57 -1.36
N TRP A 103 -4.60 4.43 -1.22
CA TRP A 103 -3.87 4.73 0.02
C TRP A 103 -3.43 6.20 0.16
N ARG A 104 -3.65 7.04 -0.86
CA ARG A 104 -3.04 8.38 -1.01
C ARG A 104 -3.30 9.36 0.15
N LYS A 105 -4.40 9.19 0.89
CA LYS A 105 -4.82 10.10 1.97
C LYS A 105 -4.19 9.75 3.32
N GLU A 106 -3.47 8.64 3.42
CA GLU A 106 -2.85 8.21 4.67
C GLU A 106 -1.38 8.61 4.77
N ILE A 107 -0.98 8.97 5.99
CA ILE A 107 0.43 9.14 6.33
C ILE A 107 1.05 7.75 6.50
N HIS A 108 1.91 7.35 5.56
CA HIS A 108 2.41 5.98 5.48
C HIS A 108 3.12 5.48 6.76
N SER A 109 3.78 6.37 7.51
CA SER A 109 4.50 6.00 8.75
C SER A 109 3.55 5.61 9.88
N THR A 110 2.38 6.25 9.97
CA THR A 110 1.39 6.00 11.03
C THR A 110 0.21 5.14 10.58
N SER A 111 0.08 4.90 9.28
CA SER A 111 -0.96 4.04 8.71
C SER A 111 -0.93 2.62 9.29
N SER A 112 -2.08 2.09 9.67
CA SER A 112 -2.26 0.68 10.04
C SER A 112 -2.27 -0.24 8.80
N VAL A 113 -2.17 0.33 7.61
CA VAL A 113 -2.16 -0.38 6.33
C VAL A 113 -0.80 -0.20 5.65
N HIS A 114 -0.36 -1.22 4.92
CA HIS A 114 0.78 -1.11 4.04
C HIS A 114 0.50 -1.78 2.69
N PHE A 115 0.79 -1.08 1.59
CA PHE A 115 0.75 -1.64 0.25
C PHE A 115 2.17 -1.84 -0.26
N PHE A 116 2.52 -3.08 -0.56
CA PHE A 116 3.69 -3.37 -1.38
C PHE A 116 3.36 -3.23 -2.86
N THR A 117 4.38 -2.95 -3.67
CA THR A 117 4.25 -3.09 -5.12
C THR A 117 4.24 -4.56 -5.52
N SER A 118 3.67 -4.84 -6.68
CA SER A 118 3.67 -6.14 -7.36
C SER A 118 5.04 -6.84 -7.36
N HIS A 119 6.12 -6.07 -7.52
CA HIS A 119 7.49 -6.57 -7.60
C HIS A 119 7.98 -7.18 -6.28
N PHE A 120 7.42 -6.79 -5.14
CA PHE A 120 7.83 -7.31 -3.84
C PHE A 120 7.69 -8.83 -3.78
N PHE A 121 6.51 -9.36 -4.16
CA PHE A 121 6.29 -10.79 -4.08
C PHE A 121 7.08 -11.55 -5.15
N THR A 122 7.22 -10.99 -6.34
CA THR A 122 8.06 -11.56 -7.41
C THR A 122 9.49 -11.76 -6.91
N THR A 123 10.13 -10.71 -6.38
CA THR A 123 11.48 -10.80 -5.80
C THR A 123 11.52 -11.75 -4.60
N LEU A 124 10.53 -11.71 -3.70
CA LEU A 124 10.48 -12.63 -2.56
C LEU A 124 10.42 -14.11 -3.01
N HIS A 125 9.62 -14.41 -4.03
CA HIS A 125 9.44 -15.77 -4.51
C HIS A 125 10.66 -16.29 -5.27
N GLU A 126 11.31 -15.44 -6.07
CA GLU A 126 12.43 -15.81 -6.94
C GLU A 126 13.78 -15.79 -6.21
N GLU A 127 14.00 -14.80 -5.35
CA GLU A 127 15.31 -14.53 -4.72
C GLU A 127 15.29 -14.72 -3.19
N GLY A 128 14.11 -14.94 -2.61
CA GLY A 128 13.94 -15.23 -1.19
C GLY A 128 13.87 -13.99 -0.28
N PRO A 129 13.61 -14.21 1.03
CA PRO A 129 13.38 -13.13 1.99
C PRO A 129 14.51 -12.09 2.09
N ARG A 130 15.77 -12.48 1.90
CA ARG A 130 16.93 -11.58 2.04
C ARG A 130 16.95 -10.50 0.96
N ALA A 131 16.50 -10.83 -0.26
CA ALA A 131 16.46 -9.89 -1.38
C ALA A 131 15.48 -8.73 -1.13
N VAL A 132 14.38 -9.00 -0.43
CA VAL A 132 13.37 -7.99 -0.09
C VAL A 132 13.61 -7.30 1.26
N ALA A 133 14.62 -7.70 2.04
CA ALA A 133 14.89 -7.13 3.37
C ALA A 133 15.03 -5.60 3.36
N SER A 134 15.62 -5.05 2.30
CA SER A 134 15.86 -3.61 2.21
C SER A 134 14.59 -2.78 1.99
N TRP A 135 13.47 -3.39 1.58
CA TRP A 135 12.21 -2.70 1.29
C TRP A 135 11.56 -2.11 2.54
N THR A 136 11.64 -2.82 3.66
CA THR A 136 11.17 -2.36 4.97
C THR A 136 12.30 -1.72 5.78
N ALA A 137 13.50 -2.32 5.79
CA ALA A 137 14.61 -1.86 6.62
C ALA A 137 15.08 -0.44 6.28
N LYS A 138 15.25 -0.10 4.98
CA LYS A 138 15.72 1.24 4.57
C LYS A 138 14.71 2.35 4.88
N LYS A 139 13.43 1.99 5.03
CA LYS A 139 12.33 2.92 5.31
C LYS A 139 11.89 2.89 6.78
N ASN A 140 12.56 2.10 7.62
CA ASN A 140 12.20 1.87 9.01
C ASN A 140 10.72 1.49 9.21
N ILE A 141 10.21 0.60 8.35
CA ILE A 141 8.82 0.15 8.42
C ILE A 141 8.75 -1.03 9.40
N ASP A 142 7.99 -0.86 10.48
CA ASP A 142 7.57 -1.97 11.33
C ASP A 142 6.28 -2.58 10.77
N ILE A 143 6.41 -3.68 10.03
CA ILE A 143 5.28 -4.42 9.47
C ILE A 143 4.40 -5.06 10.55
N PHE A 144 4.92 -5.32 11.75
CA PHE A 144 4.14 -5.94 12.84
C PHE A 144 3.21 -4.95 13.52
N SER A 145 3.47 -3.64 13.36
CA SER A 145 2.53 -2.58 13.74
C SER A 145 1.31 -2.47 12.82
N LYS A 146 1.36 -3.13 11.65
CA LYS A 146 0.31 -3.02 10.63
C LYS A 146 -0.82 -4.00 10.92
N ARG A 147 -2.02 -3.56 10.60
CA ARG A 147 -3.25 -4.34 10.58
C ARG A 147 -3.41 -5.08 9.26
N PHE A 148 -3.15 -4.41 8.14
CA PHE A 148 -3.19 -5.01 6.81
C PHE A 148 -1.90 -4.76 6.03
N ILE A 149 -1.37 -5.80 5.42
CA ILE A 149 -0.26 -5.72 4.47
C ILE A 149 -0.71 -6.35 3.15
N PHE A 150 -0.90 -5.52 2.14
CA PHE A 150 -1.36 -5.93 0.82
C PHE A 150 -0.17 -6.30 -0.07
N LEU A 151 -0.24 -7.50 -0.65
CA LEU A 151 0.75 -8.11 -1.53
C LEU A 151 0.06 -8.50 -2.84
N PRO A 152 0.09 -7.65 -3.88
CA PRO A 152 -0.32 -8.04 -5.22
C PRO A 152 0.60 -9.13 -5.75
N ILE A 153 0.03 -10.19 -6.33
CA ILE A 153 0.77 -11.36 -6.83
C ILE A 153 0.54 -11.48 -8.33
N ASN A 154 1.59 -11.33 -9.13
CA ASN A 154 1.57 -11.54 -10.57
C ASN A 154 2.39 -12.78 -10.93
N ARG A 155 1.72 -13.88 -11.33
CA ARG A 155 2.41 -15.07 -11.83
C ARG A 155 1.59 -15.70 -12.94
N SER A 156 2.26 -16.29 -13.93
CA SER A 156 1.62 -17.03 -15.03
C SER A 156 0.47 -16.26 -15.70
N LEU A 157 0.67 -14.96 -15.97
CA LEU A 157 -0.31 -14.05 -16.56
C LEU A 157 -1.61 -13.90 -15.75
N HIS A 158 -1.55 -14.17 -14.44
CA HIS A 158 -2.68 -14.08 -13.53
C HIS A 158 -2.36 -13.23 -12.31
N TRP A 159 -3.36 -12.46 -11.88
CA TRP A 159 -3.30 -11.61 -10.70
C TRP A 159 -4.12 -12.22 -9.56
N SER A 160 -3.51 -12.35 -8.38
CA SER A 160 -4.21 -12.61 -7.12
C SER A 160 -3.75 -11.63 -6.04
N LEU A 161 -4.47 -11.55 -4.93
CA LEU A 161 -4.13 -10.69 -3.81
C LEU A 161 -3.88 -11.52 -2.55
N CYS A 162 -2.72 -11.34 -1.94
CA CYS A 162 -2.42 -11.87 -0.61
C CYS A 162 -2.44 -10.70 0.38
N VAL A 163 -3.10 -10.88 1.53
CA VAL A 163 -3.19 -9.86 2.58
C VAL A 163 -2.79 -10.49 3.91
N VAL A 164 -1.72 -9.97 4.53
CA VAL A 164 -1.35 -10.35 5.89
C VAL A 164 -2.17 -9.51 6.86
N VAL A 165 -2.81 -10.16 7.83
CA VAL A 165 -3.72 -9.54 8.80
C VAL A 165 -3.13 -9.66 10.19
N ASN A 166 -3.02 -8.55 10.89
CA ASN A 166 -2.58 -8.45 12.29
C ASN A 166 -1.28 -9.24 12.62
N PRO A 167 -0.20 -9.17 11.82
CA PRO A 167 1.00 -9.99 12.04
C PRO A 167 1.67 -9.81 13.40
N GLY A 168 1.54 -8.65 14.04
CA GLY A 168 2.05 -8.43 15.40
C GLY A 168 1.25 -9.11 16.52
N HIS A 169 0.08 -9.68 16.23
CA HIS A 169 -0.77 -10.37 17.21
C HIS A 169 -0.53 -11.89 17.23
N ILE A 170 0.65 -12.35 16.79
CA ILE A 170 0.97 -13.79 16.80
C ILE A 170 1.25 -14.32 18.21
N ASP A 171 1.67 -13.44 19.12
CA ASP A 171 2.09 -13.79 20.48
C ASP A 171 0.95 -14.42 21.30
N SER A 172 -0.30 -13.99 21.12
CA SER A 172 -1.44 -14.60 21.82
C SER A 172 -1.77 -16.02 21.37
N ILE A 173 -1.33 -16.44 20.19
CA ILE A 173 -1.59 -17.77 19.63
C ILE A 173 -0.43 -18.73 19.97
N ALA A 174 0.81 -18.25 19.83
CA ALA A 174 1.99 -19.06 20.12
C ALA A 174 2.09 -19.43 21.61
N MET A 175 1.77 -18.50 22.52
CA MET A 175 1.80 -18.75 23.97
C MET A 175 0.83 -19.86 24.39
N ASN A 176 -0.38 -19.91 23.82
CA ASN A 176 -1.36 -20.95 24.14
C ASN A 176 -0.98 -22.33 23.56
N ILE A 177 -0.16 -22.35 22.50
CA ILE A 177 0.41 -23.58 21.95
C ILE A 177 1.59 -24.07 22.80
N GLU A 178 2.45 -23.16 23.28
CA GLU A 178 3.59 -23.51 24.14
C GLU A 178 3.14 -23.98 25.53
N GLU A 179 2.16 -23.33 26.17
CA GLU A 179 1.57 -23.80 27.44
C GLU A 179 0.96 -25.20 27.33
N LYS A 180 0.36 -25.54 26.19
CA LYS A 180 -0.24 -26.87 25.94
C LYS A 180 0.80 -27.95 25.58
N ASN A 181 2.02 -27.58 25.18
CA ASN A 181 3.02 -28.49 24.61
C ASN A 181 4.16 -28.93 25.55
N GLY A 182 3.86 -29.14 26.84
CA GLY A 182 4.65 -30.06 27.65
C GLY A 182 4.70 -31.50 27.08
N LYS A 183 3.82 -31.84 26.11
CA LYS A 183 3.86 -33.06 25.29
C LYS A 183 3.31 -32.79 23.88
N ALA A 184 4.01 -33.28 22.85
CA ALA A 184 3.67 -33.10 21.44
C ALA A 184 2.26 -33.62 21.09
N ILE A 185 1.42 -32.74 20.53
CA ILE A 185 0.09 -33.10 20.03
C ILE A 185 0.23 -33.81 18.66
N GLN A 186 -0.01 -35.13 18.64
CA GLN A 186 -0.20 -35.94 17.43
C GLN A 186 -1.66 -35.97 16.94
N ASN A 187 -2.52 -35.04 17.39
CA ASN A 187 -3.92 -34.99 16.96
C ASN A 187 -4.20 -33.78 16.07
N ARG A 188 -4.33 -34.04 14.77
CA ARG A 188 -4.66 -33.04 13.74
C ARG A 188 -6.08 -32.48 13.89
N ASP A 189 -6.97 -33.20 14.56
CA ASP A 189 -8.39 -32.85 14.65
C ASP A 189 -8.71 -31.79 15.72
N ALA A 190 -7.79 -31.53 16.67
CA ALA A 190 -7.93 -30.45 17.66
C ALA A 190 -7.52 -29.06 17.13
N VAL A 191 -6.89 -29.00 15.96
CA VAL A 191 -6.38 -27.76 15.33
C VAL A 191 -7.50 -26.96 14.66
N ASP A 192 -8.68 -27.56 14.44
CA ASP A 192 -9.79 -26.93 13.73
C ASP A 192 -10.80 -26.22 14.64
N GLN A 193 -10.72 -26.41 15.97
CA GLN A 193 -11.74 -25.92 16.92
C GLN A 193 -11.32 -24.79 17.88
N GLY A 194 -10.09 -24.27 17.83
CA GLY A 194 -9.75 -23.20 18.78
C GLY A 194 -8.32 -22.68 18.68
N VAL A 195 -8.10 -21.72 17.79
CA VAL A 195 -6.86 -20.93 17.71
C VAL A 195 -7.00 -19.62 18.54
N CYS A 196 -8.13 -19.42 19.19
CA CYS A 196 -8.43 -18.23 19.98
C CYS A 196 -9.27 -18.57 21.18
N ASP A 197 -8.64 -18.54 22.34
CA ASP A 197 -9.29 -18.78 23.61
C ASP A 197 -10.19 -17.58 24.03
N ALA A 198 -10.12 -16.46 23.30
CA ALA A 198 -11.03 -15.32 23.44
C ALA A 198 -11.61 -14.91 22.06
N ALA A 199 -12.92 -15.00 21.93
CA ALA A 199 -13.63 -14.74 20.68
C ALA A 199 -13.39 -13.31 20.12
N ASP A 200 -13.15 -12.33 20.98
CA ASP A 200 -12.85 -10.93 20.62
C ASP A 200 -11.38 -10.63 20.32
N ALA A 201 -10.48 -11.62 20.44
CA ALA A 201 -9.06 -11.41 20.16
C ALA A 201 -8.81 -11.11 18.67
N PRO A 202 -7.87 -10.20 18.33
CA PRO A 202 -7.46 -9.96 16.96
C PRO A 202 -6.96 -11.25 16.30
N LEU A 203 -7.46 -11.56 15.10
CA LEU A 203 -7.04 -12.74 14.36
C LEU A 203 -5.78 -12.43 13.53
N SER A 204 -4.69 -13.14 13.82
CA SER A 204 -3.47 -13.13 13.00
C SER A 204 -3.57 -14.19 11.90
N CYS A 205 -3.60 -13.78 10.63
CA CYS A 205 -3.79 -14.70 9.52
C CYS A 205 -3.32 -14.14 8.17
N ILE A 206 -3.34 -14.99 7.14
CA ILE A 206 -3.20 -14.59 5.74
C ILE A 206 -4.55 -14.78 5.04
N ILE A 207 -5.04 -13.74 4.38
CA ILE A 207 -6.20 -13.81 3.48
C ILE A 207 -5.70 -13.89 2.03
N PHE A 208 -6.22 -14.84 1.27
CA PHE A 208 -5.86 -15.04 -0.13
C PHE A 208 -7.09 -14.89 -1.02
N LEU A 209 -7.05 -13.92 -1.95
CA LEU A 209 -8.16 -13.58 -2.83
C LEU A 209 -7.75 -13.80 -4.28
N ASP A 210 -8.41 -14.74 -4.94
CA ASP A 210 -8.11 -15.16 -6.30
C ASP A 210 -9.43 -15.40 -7.05
N SER A 211 -9.69 -14.54 -8.04
CA SER A 211 -10.91 -14.54 -8.85
C SER A 211 -11.04 -15.75 -9.79
N LEU A 212 -9.94 -16.47 -10.08
CA LEU A 212 -9.90 -17.68 -10.90
C LEU A 212 -9.51 -18.94 -10.12
N LYS A 213 -9.06 -18.80 -8.87
CA LYS A 213 -8.46 -19.88 -8.06
C LYS A 213 -7.28 -20.56 -8.77
N ALA A 214 -6.51 -19.81 -9.56
CA ALA A 214 -5.41 -20.34 -10.35
C ALA A 214 -4.11 -20.46 -9.55
N HIS A 215 -3.88 -19.59 -8.56
CA HIS A 215 -2.68 -19.61 -7.74
C HIS A 215 -2.77 -20.56 -6.55
N LYS A 216 -1.64 -21.23 -6.25
CA LYS A 216 -1.52 -22.13 -5.11
C LYS A 216 -1.31 -21.33 -3.81
N LYS A 217 -2.41 -20.98 -3.12
CA LYS A 217 -2.40 -20.18 -1.87
C LYS A 217 -1.38 -20.64 -0.83
N ASN A 218 -1.19 -21.95 -0.66
CA ASN A 218 -0.26 -22.51 0.33
C ASN A 218 1.22 -22.21 0.00
N LEU A 219 1.59 -22.16 -1.28
CA LEU A 219 2.95 -21.81 -1.70
C LEU A 219 3.23 -20.32 -1.46
N ILE A 220 2.25 -19.47 -1.77
CA ILE A 220 2.33 -18.02 -1.53
C ILE A 220 2.42 -17.76 -0.02
N ALA A 221 1.55 -18.37 0.77
CA ALA A 221 1.56 -18.24 2.22
C ALA A 221 2.87 -18.76 2.86
N LYS A 222 3.48 -19.82 2.30
CA LYS A 222 4.80 -20.30 2.76
C LYS A 222 5.86 -19.21 2.58
N ALA A 223 6.00 -18.64 1.38
CA ALA A 223 6.98 -17.59 1.10
C ALA A 223 6.75 -16.34 1.98
N VAL A 224 5.49 -15.95 2.19
CA VAL A 224 5.13 -14.83 3.06
C VAL A 224 5.52 -15.09 4.52
N ARG A 225 5.28 -16.29 5.06
CA ARG A 225 5.70 -16.64 6.43
C ARG A 225 7.21 -16.66 6.59
N GLU A 226 7.95 -17.17 5.59
CA GLU A 226 9.42 -17.13 5.59
C GLU A 226 9.94 -15.69 5.65
N TRP A 227 9.31 -14.77 4.91
CA TRP A 227 9.61 -13.34 5.01
C TRP A 227 9.25 -12.73 6.38
N LEU A 228 8.08 -13.04 6.92
CA LEU A 228 7.66 -12.57 8.25
C LEU A 228 8.64 -13.02 9.34
N ASN A 229 9.09 -14.28 9.31
CA ASN A 229 10.10 -14.81 10.24
C ASN A 229 11.44 -14.05 10.12
N GLN A 230 11.87 -13.72 8.90
CA GLN A 230 13.06 -12.89 8.70
C GLN A 230 12.89 -11.49 9.29
N GLU A 231 11.75 -10.83 9.06
CA GLU A 231 11.48 -9.50 9.62
C GLU A 231 11.37 -9.53 11.14
N TRP A 232 10.82 -10.60 11.70
CA TRP A 232 10.71 -10.81 13.16
C TRP A 232 12.09 -10.89 13.80
N THR A 233 12.98 -11.69 13.20
CA THR A 233 14.38 -11.81 13.61
C THR A 233 15.11 -10.47 13.46
N ARG A 234 14.94 -9.78 12.33
CA ARG A 234 15.57 -8.47 12.07
C ARG A 234 15.18 -7.43 13.12
N LEU A 235 13.92 -7.41 13.53
CA LEU A 235 13.38 -6.47 14.51
C LEU A 235 13.57 -6.93 15.97
N LYS A 236 14.22 -8.09 16.19
CA LYS A 236 14.52 -8.65 17.53
C LYS A 236 13.30 -8.68 18.45
N LYS A 237 12.14 -9.11 17.91
CA LYS A 237 10.87 -9.10 18.66
C LYS A 237 10.83 -10.15 19.78
N SER A 238 11.51 -11.28 19.62
CA SER A 238 11.65 -12.34 20.65
C SER A 238 12.86 -13.25 20.38
N ASP A 239 13.15 -14.15 21.33
CA ASP A 239 14.16 -15.22 21.14
C ASP A 239 13.70 -16.30 20.15
N ASN A 240 12.38 -16.52 20.00
CA ASN A 240 11.84 -17.35 18.92
C ASN A 240 12.04 -16.64 17.57
N GLN A 241 12.95 -17.16 16.75
CA GLN A 241 13.31 -16.58 15.45
C GLN A 241 12.31 -16.92 14.33
N SER A 242 11.40 -17.88 14.55
CA SER A 242 10.48 -18.35 13.52
C SER A 242 9.05 -18.63 14.03
N PRO A 243 8.35 -17.64 14.63
CA PRO A 243 7.02 -17.85 15.19
C PRO A 243 5.92 -17.99 14.12
N PHE A 244 6.14 -17.57 12.88
CA PHE A 244 5.14 -17.63 11.80
C PHE A 244 5.16 -19.01 11.11
N SER A 245 4.11 -19.79 11.34
CA SER A 245 3.93 -21.16 10.83
C SER A 245 2.51 -21.36 10.26
N PRO A 246 2.21 -22.48 9.57
CA PRO A 246 0.85 -22.81 9.16
C PRO A 246 -0.16 -22.88 10.31
N VAL A 247 0.30 -23.11 11.55
CA VAL A 247 -0.53 -23.18 12.76
C VAL A 247 -0.78 -21.78 13.32
N THR A 248 0.29 -21.02 13.54
CA THR A 248 0.23 -19.70 14.21
C THR A 248 -0.25 -18.57 13.30
N MET A 249 -0.19 -18.76 11.97
CA MET A 249 -0.73 -17.84 10.99
C MET A 249 -1.32 -18.62 9.81
N LYS A 250 -2.55 -19.13 9.98
CA LYS A 250 -3.28 -19.89 8.95
C LYS A 250 -3.59 -19.01 7.73
N VAL A 251 -3.64 -19.64 6.54
CA VAL A 251 -4.09 -18.99 5.30
C VAL A 251 -5.54 -19.36 5.04
N TYR A 252 -6.35 -18.37 4.71
CA TYR A 252 -7.77 -18.52 4.37
C TYR A 252 -8.07 -17.91 3.01
N ASP A 253 -9.00 -18.53 2.29
CA ASP A 253 -9.49 -18.12 0.98
C ASP A 253 -11.03 -17.97 1.03
N PRO A 254 -11.53 -16.84 1.53
CA PRO A 254 -12.97 -16.64 1.68
C PRO A 254 -13.70 -16.65 0.33
N LYS A 255 -15.01 -16.92 0.36
CA LYS A 255 -15.86 -16.87 -0.83
C LYS A 255 -15.99 -15.42 -1.31
N ILE A 256 -15.51 -15.11 -2.51
CA ILE A 256 -15.51 -13.76 -3.09
C ILE A 256 -16.29 -13.72 -4.41
N PRO A 257 -16.61 -12.54 -4.95
CA PRO A 257 -17.04 -12.43 -6.34
C PRO A 257 -15.96 -12.97 -7.28
N TYR A 258 -16.27 -13.96 -8.09
CA TYR A 258 -15.34 -14.59 -9.03
C TYR A 258 -15.50 -14.01 -10.43
N GLN A 259 -14.42 -14.05 -11.21
CA GLN A 259 -14.48 -13.61 -12.60
C GLN A 259 -14.98 -14.72 -13.51
N SER A 260 -15.64 -14.33 -14.61
CA SER A 260 -16.10 -15.25 -15.66
C SER A 260 -15.29 -15.14 -16.95
N ASN A 261 -14.38 -14.16 -17.06
CA ASN A 261 -13.53 -13.94 -18.23
C ASN A 261 -12.04 -14.18 -17.91
N GLY A 262 -11.18 -14.08 -18.93
CA GLY A 262 -9.75 -14.41 -18.81
C GLY A 262 -8.80 -13.25 -18.54
N TRP A 263 -9.26 -12.00 -18.50
CA TRP A 263 -8.39 -10.80 -18.54
C TRP A 263 -8.61 -9.83 -17.37
N ASP A 264 -9.70 -9.96 -16.61
CA ASP A 264 -10.05 -9.00 -15.56
C ASP A 264 -9.41 -9.27 -14.18
N CYS A 265 -8.58 -10.31 -14.02
CA CYS A 265 -7.98 -10.65 -12.71
C CYS A 265 -7.27 -9.47 -12.04
N GLY A 266 -6.58 -8.63 -12.83
CA GLY A 266 -5.97 -7.39 -12.34
C GLY A 266 -6.99 -6.40 -11.76
N VAL A 267 -8.14 -6.23 -12.42
CA VAL A 267 -9.20 -5.32 -11.95
C VAL A 267 -9.90 -5.89 -10.72
N PHE A 268 -10.08 -7.21 -10.66
CA PHE A 268 -10.62 -7.88 -9.48
C PHE A 268 -9.74 -7.65 -8.25
N ILE A 269 -8.41 -7.80 -8.35
CA ILE A 269 -7.53 -7.53 -7.19
C ILE A 269 -7.54 -6.06 -6.77
N CYS A 270 -7.70 -5.12 -7.71
CA CYS A 270 -7.91 -3.71 -7.41
C CYS A 270 -9.20 -3.51 -6.59
N ARG A 271 -10.29 -4.18 -6.98
CA ARG A 271 -11.57 -4.10 -6.29
C ARG A 271 -11.55 -4.75 -4.92
N TYR A 272 -10.89 -5.91 -4.78
CA TYR A 272 -10.71 -6.58 -3.50
C TYR A 272 -9.86 -5.76 -2.52
N ALA A 273 -8.74 -5.20 -3.01
CA ALA A 273 -7.87 -4.35 -2.21
C ALA A 273 -8.62 -3.13 -1.69
N TYR A 274 -9.39 -2.47 -2.56
CA TYR A 274 -10.25 -1.36 -2.17
C TYR A 274 -11.29 -1.77 -1.12
N GLY A 275 -11.96 -2.91 -1.30
CA GLY A 275 -12.97 -3.36 -0.34
C GLY A 275 -12.41 -3.64 1.05
N LEU A 276 -11.26 -4.32 1.14
CA LEU A 276 -10.57 -4.52 2.42
C LEU A 276 -10.02 -3.23 3.01
N TYR A 277 -9.50 -2.33 2.17
CA TYR A 277 -9.01 -1.03 2.59
C TYR A 277 -10.12 -0.18 3.24
N GLN A 278 -11.34 -0.20 2.69
CA GLN A 278 -12.47 0.50 3.31
C GLN A 278 -12.85 -0.08 4.67
N ARG A 279 -12.59 -1.37 4.89
CA ARG A 279 -12.84 -2.06 6.16
C ARG A 279 -11.64 -2.01 7.12
N ARG A 280 -10.61 -1.20 6.84
CA ARG A 280 -9.38 -1.12 7.67
C ARG A 280 -9.65 -0.82 9.15
N ASP A 281 -10.70 -0.06 9.46
CA ASP A 281 -11.03 0.30 10.84
C ASP A 281 -11.87 -0.76 11.58
N ARG A 282 -12.49 -1.71 10.87
CA ARG A 282 -13.21 -2.84 11.48
C ARG A 282 -12.22 -3.92 11.86
N LEU A 283 -12.01 -4.18 13.16
CA LEU A 283 -11.17 -5.27 13.65
C LEU A 283 -11.63 -6.63 13.09
N ILE A 284 -10.68 -7.47 12.68
CA ILE A 284 -10.95 -8.87 12.31
C ILE A 284 -10.55 -9.70 13.51
N THR A 285 -11.52 -10.42 14.06
CA THR A 285 -11.36 -11.23 15.26
C THR A 285 -11.71 -12.67 14.98
N CYS A 286 -11.54 -13.52 15.99
CA CYS A 286 -11.93 -14.91 15.88
C CYS A 286 -13.44 -15.16 15.72
N LYS A 287 -14.29 -14.25 16.16
CA LYS A 287 -15.75 -14.32 15.87
C LYS A 287 -16.07 -14.24 14.39
N ASP A 288 -15.14 -13.76 13.57
CA ASP A 288 -15.31 -13.75 12.12
C ASP A 288 -15.08 -15.13 11.48
N LEU A 289 -14.65 -16.13 12.28
CA LEU A 289 -14.51 -17.53 11.85
C LEU A 289 -15.68 -18.39 12.33
N GLU A 290 -16.22 -19.23 11.45
CA GLU A 290 -17.18 -20.29 11.76
C GLU A 290 -16.66 -21.59 11.14
N ASN A 291 -16.52 -22.64 11.97
CA ASN A 291 -15.98 -23.95 11.55
C ASN A 291 -14.66 -23.84 10.76
N GLY A 292 -13.74 -22.96 11.19
CA GLY A 292 -12.43 -22.80 10.55
C GLY A 292 -12.46 -22.05 9.21
N HIS A 293 -13.59 -21.44 8.84
CA HIS A 293 -13.74 -20.63 7.64
C HIS A 293 -14.12 -19.19 8.00
N PHE A 294 -13.64 -18.22 7.23
CA PHE A 294 -14.18 -16.86 7.32
C PHE A 294 -15.66 -16.91 7.00
N LYS A 295 -16.47 -16.38 7.91
CA LYS A 295 -17.87 -16.08 7.68
C LYS A 295 -18.00 -15.11 6.47
N GLU A 296 -19.23 -14.83 6.13
CA GLU A 296 -19.74 -13.60 5.52
C GLU A 296 -19.06 -12.28 5.98
N ALA A 297 -18.41 -12.22 7.15
CA ALA A 297 -17.82 -11.02 7.74
C ALA A 297 -16.89 -10.18 6.83
N ILE A 298 -16.18 -10.82 5.89
CA ILE A 298 -15.35 -10.13 4.91
C ILE A 298 -16.09 -9.98 3.58
N THR A 299 -16.83 -11.00 3.16
CA THR A 299 -17.28 -11.13 1.77
C THR A 299 -18.77 -10.95 1.54
N ASP A 300 -19.59 -11.05 2.58
CA ASP A 300 -20.94 -10.52 2.66
C ASP A 300 -20.87 -9.15 3.33
N SER A 301 -20.34 -8.23 2.55
CA SER A 301 -20.29 -6.84 2.92
C SER A 301 -20.64 -6.01 1.69
N PRO A 302 -21.16 -4.78 1.85
CA PRO A 302 -21.36 -3.88 0.72
C PRO A 302 -20.08 -3.69 -0.09
N GLU A 303 -18.91 -3.75 0.57
CA GLU A 303 -17.62 -3.65 -0.09
C GLU A 303 -17.25 -4.89 -0.90
N PHE A 304 -17.93 -6.03 -0.75
CA PHE A 304 -17.71 -7.23 -1.56
C PHE A 304 -18.94 -7.66 -2.37
N ASP A 305 -20.05 -6.94 -2.26
CA ASP A 305 -21.22 -7.08 -3.14
C ASP A 305 -21.00 -6.28 -4.43
N PHE A 306 -20.36 -6.92 -5.42
CA PHE A 306 -20.12 -6.32 -6.71
C PHE A 306 -20.20 -7.33 -7.86
N SER A 307 -20.48 -6.81 -9.05
CA SER A 307 -20.71 -7.59 -10.25
C SER A 307 -19.66 -7.31 -11.33
N SER A 308 -19.79 -7.97 -12.49
CA SER A 308 -18.96 -7.66 -13.65
C SER A 308 -19.13 -6.22 -14.16
N ASP A 309 -20.25 -5.56 -13.86
CA ASP A 309 -20.45 -4.16 -14.26
C ASP A 309 -19.62 -3.19 -13.42
N ASP A 310 -19.35 -3.55 -12.15
CA ASP A 310 -18.39 -2.83 -11.30
C ASP A 310 -16.97 -2.93 -11.86
N ILE A 311 -16.59 -4.10 -12.36
CA ILE A 311 -15.28 -4.32 -13.00
C ILE A 311 -15.12 -3.47 -14.25
N LYS A 312 -16.14 -3.44 -15.13
CA LYS A 312 -16.15 -2.55 -16.30
C LYS A 312 -16.10 -1.08 -15.88
N ARG A 313 -16.78 -0.71 -14.80
CA ARG A 313 -16.76 0.66 -14.25
C ARG A 313 -15.36 1.05 -13.78
N ILE A 314 -14.70 0.22 -12.99
CA ILE A 314 -13.34 0.49 -12.47
C ILE A 314 -12.36 0.72 -13.62
N ARG A 315 -12.42 -0.06 -14.71
CA ARG A 315 -11.60 0.18 -15.91
C ARG A 315 -11.80 1.59 -16.46
N ARG A 316 -13.05 2.00 -16.65
CA ARG A 316 -13.39 3.35 -17.16
C ARG A 316 -12.95 4.45 -16.21
N GLU A 317 -13.07 4.22 -14.90
CA GLU A 317 -12.69 5.20 -13.89
C GLU A 317 -11.19 5.34 -13.74
N MET A 318 -10.44 4.24 -13.74
CA MET A 318 -8.98 4.30 -13.79
C MET A 318 -8.50 5.02 -15.07
N LEU A 319 -9.19 4.82 -16.19
CA LEU A 319 -8.87 5.48 -17.46
C LEU A 319 -9.11 6.99 -17.38
N ALA A 320 -10.29 7.40 -16.89
CA ALA A 320 -10.64 8.80 -16.69
C ALA A 320 -9.71 9.48 -15.68
N LEU A 321 -9.40 8.81 -14.58
CA LEU A 321 -8.49 9.27 -13.55
C LEU A 321 -7.08 9.53 -14.10
N ILE A 322 -6.49 8.55 -14.80
CA ILE A 322 -5.16 8.72 -15.41
C ILE A 322 -5.19 9.84 -16.46
N GLY A 323 -6.29 9.99 -17.20
CA GLY A 323 -6.52 11.11 -18.11
C GLY A 323 -6.45 12.46 -17.41
N GLY A 324 -7.28 12.68 -16.39
CA GLY A 324 -7.30 13.95 -15.66
C GLY A 324 -5.98 14.25 -14.94
N LEU A 325 -5.34 13.24 -14.35
CA LEU A 325 -4.00 13.41 -13.75
C LEU A 325 -2.93 13.70 -14.82
N SER A 326 -3.04 13.13 -16.01
CA SER A 326 -2.13 13.42 -17.14
C SER A 326 -2.24 14.88 -17.56
N ASP A 327 -3.44 15.47 -17.56
CA ASP A 327 -3.63 16.88 -17.89
C ASP A 327 -2.94 17.79 -16.88
N ILE A 328 -3.11 17.51 -15.58
CA ILE A 328 -2.40 18.21 -14.50
C ILE A 328 -0.88 18.06 -14.68
N TYR A 329 -0.40 16.85 -14.94
CA TYR A 329 1.03 16.58 -15.15
C TYR A 329 1.63 17.40 -16.29
N ILE A 330 0.92 17.50 -17.42
CA ILE A 330 1.37 18.24 -18.60
C ILE A 330 1.50 19.73 -18.27
N ILE A 331 0.52 20.29 -17.54
CA ILE A 331 0.57 21.69 -17.08
C ILE A 331 1.80 21.91 -16.20
N LEU A 332 2.04 21.03 -15.22
CA LEU A 332 3.21 21.13 -14.34
C LEU A 332 4.52 21.07 -15.10
N LYS A 333 4.67 20.13 -16.04
CA LYS A 333 5.90 20.02 -16.84
C LYS A 333 6.10 21.20 -17.78
N THR A 334 5.02 21.77 -18.30
CA THR A 334 5.08 22.98 -19.12
C THR A 334 5.56 24.16 -18.28
N ASN A 335 5.03 24.34 -17.08
CA ASN A 335 5.45 25.39 -16.15
C ASN A 335 6.91 25.23 -15.70
N GLU A 336 7.34 24.01 -15.36
CA GLU A 336 8.74 23.71 -15.03
C GLU A 336 9.68 24.06 -16.20
N ALA A 337 9.29 23.75 -17.44
CA ALA A 337 10.08 24.05 -18.62
C ALA A 337 10.17 25.57 -18.87
N MET A 338 9.07 26.29 -18.72
CA MET A 338 9.05 27.75 -18.83
C MET A 338 9.93 28.42 -17.78
N GLU A 339 9.84 27.98 -16.52
CA GLU A 339 10.66 28.54 -15.43
C GLU A 339 12.15 28.24 -15.63
N LYS A 340 12.51 27.04 -16.12
CA LYS A 340 13.90 26.71 -16.50
C LYS A 340 14.42 27.62 -17.62
N ARG A 341 13.60 27.91 -18.65
CA ARG A 341 13.95 28.86 -19.73
C ARG A 341 14.16 30.26 -19.18
N ARG A 342 13.23 30.77 -18.37
CA ARG A 342 13.32 32.10 -17.72
C ARG A 342 14.57 32.24 -16.85
N ARG A 343 14.93 31.20 -16.08
CA ARG A 343 16.16 31.17 -15.27
C ARG A 343 17.41 31.18 -16.13
N LYS A 344 17.41 30.46 -17.25
CA LYS A 344 18.54 30.45 -18.21
C LYS A 344 18.72 31.83 -18.85
N GLU A 345 17.64 32.46 -19.28
CA GLU A 345 17.65 33.82 -19.85
C GLU A 345 18.19 34.86 -18.86
N LYS A 346 17.73 34.82 -17.60
CA LYS A 346 18.25 35.72 -16.54
C LYS A 346 19.75 35.51 -16.27
N ARG A 347 20.25 34.27 -16.31
CA ARG A 347 21.68 33.98 -16.15
C ARG A 347 22.51 34.57 -17.29
N ILE A 348 22.08 34.34 -18.54
CA ILE A 348 22.73 34.89 -19.73
C ILE A 348 22.74 36.43 -19.69
N ALA A 349 21.63 37.07 -19.29
CA ALA A 349 21.56 38.52 -19.17
C ALA A 349 22.50 39.08 -18.09
N ASN A 350 22.65 38.38 -16.96
CA ASN A 350 23.56 38.79 -15.89
C ASN A 350 25.04 38.60 -16.26
N GLU A 351 25.38 37.50 -16.95
CA GLU A 351 26.75 37.27 -17.47
C GLU A 351 27.12 38.31 -18.55
N GLY A 352 26.16 38.67 -19.40
CA GLY A 352 26.32 39.74 -20.39
C GLY A 352 26.57 41.11 -19.76
N LYS A 353 25.86 41.44 -18.67
CA LYS A 353 26.11 42.68 -17.91
C LYS A 353 27.49 42.70 -17.24
N GLN A 354 27.87 41.61 -16.56
CA GLN A 354 29.20 41.54 -15.92
C GLN A 354 30.37 41.64 -16.92
N ASN A 355 30.22 41.06 -18.11
CA ASN A 355 31.23 41.19 -19.16
C ASN A 355 31.24 42.59 -19.81
N GLY A 356 30.07 43.23 -19.94
CA GLY A 356 29.96 44.62 -20.38
C GLY A 356 30.62 45.60 -19.42
N ASP A 357 30.37 45.44 -18.12
CA ASP A 357 30.95 46.29 -17.07
C ASP A 357 32.49 46.15 -17.02
N LYS A 358 33.03 44.93 -17.14
CA LYS A 358 34.50 44.70 -17.25
C LYS A 358 35.12 45.32 -18.49
N LEU A 359 34.41 45.35 -19.62
CA LEU A 359 34.91 45.93 -20.87
C LEU A 359 34.91 47.47 -20.83
N ILE A 360 33.97 48.06 -20.08
CA ILE A 360 33.98 49.50 -19.79
C ILE A 360 35.16 49.83 -18.89
N GLU A 361 35.40 49.05 -17.84
CA GLU A 361 36.51 49.27 -16.89
C GLU A 361 37.90 49.20 -17.57
N LEU A 362 38.08 48.31 -18.57
CA LEU A 362 39.31 48.22 -19.38
C LEU A 362 39.52 49.36 -20.39
N LYS A 363 38.50 50.18 -20.68
CA LYS A 363 38.63 51.35 -21.57
C LYS A 363 39.01 52.64 -20.83
N TYR A 364 39.01 52.61 -19.50
CA TYR A 364 39.33 53.76 -18.64
C TYR A 364 40.68 53.63 -17.90
N VAL A 365 41.49 52.63 -18.26
CA VAL A 365 42.91 52.45 -17.87
C VAL A 365 43.75 52.61 -19.12
#